data_AF-A0A2E6VEK6-F1
#
_entry.id   AF-A0A2E6VEK6-F1
#
_cell.length_a   1.000
_cell.length_b   1.000
_cell.length_c   1.000
_cell.angle_alpha   90.00
_cell.angle_beta   90.00
_cell.angle_gamma   90.00
#
_symmetry.space_group_name_H-M   'P 1'
#
loop_
_entity.id
_entity.type
_entity.pdbx_description
1 polymer ?
#
loop_
_entity_poly.entity_id
_entity_poly.type
_entity_poly.pdbx_seq_one_letter_code
_entity_poly.pdbx_strand_id
1 'polypeptide(L)'
;MKSIFLIFILSVGLILTSSNTKHEYYVSVTNIEHAKEQQSVQIISQVFIDDFERLIRERYDETITLAQDDEPELVDVYMKRYLEDKLKISINGKAYKFNFIGKEYKEDITYCYLEIENIKDIKSIKVVNRLLFDILPEQQNIVRLKLNDRNKSFLLIPENDECMLNFN
;
A
#
# COMPACT_ATOMS: atom_id res chain seq x y z
N MET A 1 -6.56 -35.20 59.39
CA MET A 1 -5.64 -34.22 58.79
C MET A 1 -5.62 -34.47 57.27
N LYS A 2 -6.67 -34.25 56.46
CA LYS A 2 -7.29 -33.00 55.99
C LYS A 2 -6.32 -31.83 55.75
N SER A 3 -5.26 -32.00 54.94
CA SER A 3 -4.55 -30.84 54.34
C SER A 3 -3.59 -31.14 53.19
N ILE A 4 -3.86 -32.10 52.30
CA ILE A 4 -2.96 -32.40 51.16
C ILE A 4 -3.65 -32.21 49.79
N PHE A 5 -4.92 -31.85 49.76
CA PHE A 5 -5.68 -31.71 48.49
C PHE A 5 -5.73 -30.27 47.94
N LEU A 6 -4.91 -29.33 48.45
CA LEU A 6 -5.04 -27.91 48.13
C LEU A 6 -3.78 -27.27 47.51
N ILE A 7 -2.94 -28.04 46.81
CA ILE A 7 -1.79 -27.49 46.05
C ILE A 7 -1.75 -28.11 44.64
N PHE A 8 -2.91 -28.19 43.99
CA PHE A 8 -2.97 -28.43 42.54
C PHE A 8 -4.03 -27.56 41.87
N ILE A 9 -4.21 -26.34 42.40
CA ILE A 9 -5.06 -25.30 41.81
C ILE A 9 -4.24 -24.00 41.80
N LEU A 10 -3.06 -24.03 41.16
CA LEU A 10 -2.37 -22.80 40.76
C LEU A 10 -1.30 -23.07 39.69
N SER A 11 -1.72 -23.70 38.60
CA SER A 11 -0.97 -23.69 37.34
C SER A 11 -1.92 -23.29 36.21
N VAL A 12 -2.67 -22.22 36.46
CA VAL A 12 -3.25 -21.37 35.42
C VAL A 12 -2.10 -20.57 34.81
N GLY A 13 -1.33 -21.24 33.96
CA GLY A 13 -0.54 -20.58 32.93
C GLY A 13 -1.36 -20.65 31.65
N LEU A 14 -2.37 -19.78 31.52
CA LEU A 14 -3.01 -19.54 30.23
C LEU A 14 -1.95 -18.85 29.37
N ILE A 15 -1.19 -19.65 28.63
CA ILE A 15 -0.30 -19.16 27.59
C ILE A 15 -1.23 -18.57 26.52
N LEU A 16 -1.51 -17.28 26.63
CA LEU A 16 -2.02 -16.49 25.52
C LEU A 16 -0.86 -16.37 24.54
N THR A 17 -0.65 -17.39 23.71
CA THR A 17 0.12 -17.21 22.49
C THR A 17 -0.68 -16.24 21.64
N SER A 18 -0.23 -14.99 21.55
CA SER A 18 -0.63 -14.12 20.46
C SER A 18 -0.23 -14.83 19.17
N SER A 19 -1.21 -15.47 18.53
CA SER A 19 -1.02 -15.98 17.18
C SER A 19 -0.70 -14.77 16.33
N ASN A 20 0.55 -14.67 15.85
CA ASN A 20 0.87 -13.83 14.71
C ASN A 20 0.05 -14.39 13.55
N THR A 21 -1.17 -13.88 13.39
CA THR A 21 -2.00 -14.16 12.23
C THR A 21 -1.25 -13.58 11.06
N LYS A 22 -0.50 -14.43 10.35
CA LYS A 22 -0.06 -14.15 8.99
C LYS A 22 -1.33 -13.69 8.27
N HIS A 23 -1.40 -12.41 7.90
CA HIS A 23 -2.59 -11.91 7.24
C HIS A 23 -2.74 -12.72 5.94
N GLU A 24 -3.91 -13.31 5.71
CA GLU A 24 -4.11 -14.27 4.61
C GLU A 24 -4.23 -13.55 3.24
N TYR A 25 -4.10 -12.22 3.22
CA TYR A 25 -4.41 -11.37 2.07
C TYR A 25 -3.32 -10.31 1.83
N TYR A 26 -2.28 -10.67 1.06
CA TYR A 26 -1.28 -9.74 0.54
C TYR A 26 -1.87 -8.89 -0.58
N VAL A 27 -2.55 -7.80 -0.23
CA VAL A 27 -3.26 -6.94 -1.19
C VAL A 27 -2.97 -5.47 -0.92
N SER A 28 -2.64 -4.72 -1.98
CA SER A 28 -2.70 -3.26 -1.97
C SER A 28 -3.86 -2.73 -2.80
N VAL A 29 -4.34 -1.53 -2.48
CA VAL A 29 -5.38 -0.85 -3.26
C VAL A 29 -4.87 0.52 -3.68
N THR A 30 -4.83 0.78 -4.99
CA THR A 30 -4.49 2.10 -5.54
C THR A 30 -5.71 2.68 -6.25
N ASN A 31 -6.24 3.77 -5.71
CA ASN A 31 -7.31 4.54 -6.33
C ASN A 31 -6.72 5.69 -7.13
N ILE A 32 -7.19 5.90 -8.35
CA ILE A 32 -6.76 6.96 -9.25
C ILE A 32 -7.99 7.70 -9.75
N GLU A 33 -8.04 9.00 -9.47
CA GLU A 33 -9.15 9.88 -9.83
C GLU A 33 -8.66 11.10 -10.60
N HIS A 34 -9.45 11.54 -11.59
CA HIS A 34 -9.17 12.78 -12.34
C HIS A 34 -9.96 13.93 -11.71
N ALA A 35 -9.24 14.77 -10.97
CA ALA A 35 -9.75 15.99 -10.36
C ALA A 35 -9.77 17.11 -11.42
N LYS A 36 -10.83 17.15 -12.24
CA LYS A 36 -10.94 18.04 -13.41
C LYS A 36 -10.81 19.53 -13.05
N GLU A 37 -11.40 19.95 -11.93
CA GLU A 37 -11.38 21.33 -11.47
C GLU A 37 -9.95 21.78 -11.09
N GLN A 38 -9.17 20.87 -10.51
CA GLN A 38 -7.79 21.08 -10.09
C GLN A 38 -6.77 20.80 -11.21
N GLN A 39 -7.24 20.30 -12.37
CA GLN A 39 -6.41 19.83 -13.47
C GLN A 39 -5.32 18.86 -13.00
N SER A 40 -5.69 17.92 -12.13
CA SER A 40 -4.75 16.94 -11.56
C SER A 40 -5.31 15.53 -11.54
N VAL A 41 -4.41 14.55 -11.54
CA VAL A 41 -4.73 13.16 -11.25
C VAL A 41 -4.28 12.87 -9.83
N GLN A 42 -5.24 12.54 -8.97
CA GLN A 42 -5.02 12.22 -7.57
C GLN A 42 -4.95 10.71 -7.41
N ILE A 43 -3.95 10.24 -6.67
CA ILE A 43 -3.67 8.83 -6.47
C ILE A 43 -3.55 8.57 -4.98
N ILE A 44 -4.29 7.58 -4.49
CA ILE A 44 -4.21 7.12 -3.11
C ILE A 44 -3.86 5.65 -3.13
N SER A 45 -2.65 5.32 -2.67
CA SER A 45 -2.21 3.94 -2.50
C SER A 45 -2.36 3.52 -1.04
N GLN A 46 -3.04 2.40 -0.82
CA GLN A 46 -3.32 1.82 0.48
C GLN A 46 -2.55 0.51 0.59
N VAL A 47 -1.69 0.43 1.59
CA VAL A 47 -0.79 -0.70 1.84
C VAL A 47 -0.84 -1.03 3.32
N PHE A 48 -0.89 -2.30 3.69
CA PHE A 48 -0.80 -2.66 5.11
C PHE A 48 0.51 -2.17 5.73
N ILE A 49 0.45 -1.67 6.96
CA ILE A 49 1.59 -1.09 7.66
C ILE A 49 2.69 -2.15 7.85
N ASP A 50 2.33 -3.38 8.21
CA ASP A 50 3.28 -4.48 8.44
C ASP A 50 4.03 -4.89 7.16
N ASP A 51 3.33 -4.98 6.02
CA ASP A 51 3.93 -5.26 4.72
C ASP A 51 4.86 -4.14 4.26
N PHE A 52 4.44 -2.89 4.47
CA PHE A 52 5.26 -1.74 4.07
C PHE A 52 6.47 -1.59 5.00
N GLU A 53 6.32 -1.85 6.29
CA GLU A 53 7.43 -1.90 7.25
C GLU A 53 8.43 -2.98 6.85
N ARG A 54 7.94 -4.19 6.54
CA ARG A 54 8.77 -5.29 6.07
C ARG A 54 9.57 -4.89 4.83
N LEU A 55 8.93 -4.25 3.86
CA LEU A 55 9.62 -3.72 2.69
C LEU A 55 10.72 -2.73 3.07
N ILE A 56 10.41 -1.75 3.93
CA ILE A 56 11.35 -0.70 4.30
C ILE A 56 12.56 -1.30 5.02
N ARG A 57 12.33 -2.26 5.91
CA ARG A 57 13.37 -3.03 6.59
C ARG A 57 14.24 -3.84 5.65
N GLU A 58 13.63 -4.59 4.73
CA GLU A 58 14.37 -5.45 3.79
C GLU A 58 15.18 -4.65 2.76
N ARG A 59 14.70 -3.47 2.33
CA ARG A 59 15.33 -2.69 1.25
C ARG A 59 16.23 -1.56 1.71
N TYR A 60 16.01 -0.99 2.90
CA TYR A 60 16.65 0.26 3.29
C TYR A 60 17.29 0.19 4.67
N ASP A 61 16.51 -0.11 5.71
CA ASP A 61 16.99 -0.08 7.10
C ASP A 61 16.17 -1.02 8.01
N GLU A 62 16.79 -2.12 8.44
CA GLU A 62 16.22 -3.15 9.31
C GLU A 62 15.64 -2.60 10.62
N THR A 63 16.13 -1.46 11.11
CA THR A 63 15.76 -0.91 12.42
C THR A 63 14.47 -0.09 12.40
N ILE A 64 13.98 0.29 11.22
CA ILE A 64 12.79 1.14 11.09
C ILE A 64 11.55 0.40 11.57
N THR A 65 10.73 1.08 12.35
CA THR A 65 9.37 0.64 12.70
C THR A 65 8.41 1.75 12.27
N LEU A 66 7.34 1.39 11.56
CA LEU A 66 6.38 2.35 11.04
C LEU A 66 5.29 2.65 12.07
N ALA A 67 4.63 3.79 11.91
CA ALA A 67 3.50 4.22 12.75
C ALA A 67 3.85 4.35 14.25
N GLN A 68 5.09 4.74 14.56
CA GLN A 68 5.52 5.14 15.90
C GLN A 68 5.71 6.65 15.97
N ASP A 69 5.60 7.21 17.18
CA ASP A 69 5.71 8.66 17.42
C ASP A 69 7.10 9.22 17.04
N ASP A 70 8.14 8.38 17.05
CA ASP A 70 9.53 8.72 16.76
C ASP A 70 10.02 8.20 15.39
N GLU A 71 9.09 7.92 14.46
CA GLU A 71 9.41 7.48 13.11
C GLU A 71 10.38 8.46 12.41
N PRO A 72 11.50 7.97 11.83
CA PRO A 72 12.46 8.85 11.15
C PRO A 72 11.89 9.53 9.90
N GLU A 73 12.19 10.81 9.69
CA GLU A 73 11.80 11.56 8.47
C GLU A 73 12.28 10.89 7.17
N LEU A 74 13.33 10.07 7.25
CA LEU A 74 13.88 9.32 6.11
C LEU A 74 12.89 8.27 5.55
N VAL A 75 11.91 7.84 6.35
CA VAL A 75 10.84 6.94 5.91
C VAL A 75 10.10 7.49 4.70
N ASP A 76 9.78 8.78 4.69
CA ASP A 76 9.09 9.42 3.55
C ASP A 76 9.92 9.37 2.28
N VAL A 77 11.24 9.53 2.41
CA VAL A 77 12.18 9.44 1.30
C VAL A 77 12.21 8.02 0.74
N TYR A 78 12.21 7.01 1.62
CA TYR A 78 12.19 5.60 1.23
C TYR A 78 10.87 5.20 0.58
N MET A 79 9.74 5.60 1.16
CA MET A 79 8.40 5.35 0.60
C MET A 79 8.26 6.01 -0.76
N LYS A 80 8.61 7.30 -0.89
CA LYS A 80 8.59 8.03 -2.16
C LYS A 80 9.44 7.32 -3.22
N ARG A 81 10.70 7.02 -2.90
CA ARG A 81 11.62 6.34 -3.82
C ARG A 81 11.05 5.00 -4.30
N TYR A 82 10.48 4.24 -3.39
CA TYR A 82 9.89 2.95 -3.70
C TYR A 82 8.65 3.07 -4.58
N LEU A 83 7.71 3.94 -4.22
CA LEU A 83 6.51 4.20 -5.00
C LEU A 83 6.88 4.66 -6.41
N GLU A 84 7.84 5.58 -6.53
CA GLU A 84 8.35 6.04 -7.83
C GLU A 84 8.91 4.89 -8.67
N ASP A 85 9.53 3.87 -8.06
CA ASP A 85 10.04 2.69 -8.77
C ASP A 85 8.93 1.71 -9.18
N LYS A 86 7.95 1.46 -8.30
CA LYS A 86 6.96 0.38 -8.48
C LYS A 86 5.64 0.80 -9.10
N LEU A 87 5.27 2.08 -9.00
CA LEU A 87 4.04 2.62 -9.56
C LEU A 87 4.38 3.55 -10.72
N LYS A 88 3.97 3.20 -11.95
CA LYS A 88 4.18 4.01 -13.15
C LYS A 88 2.85 4.36 -13.78
N ILE A 89 2.68 5.63 -14.14
CA ILE A 89 1.46 6.14 -14.75
C ILE A 89 1.82 6.81 -16.07
N SER A 90 1.11 6.42 -17.13
CA SER A 90 1.17 7.08 -18.43
C SER A 90 -0.22 7.57 -18.81
N ILE A 91 -0.32 8.83 -19.21
CA ILE A 91 -1.58 9.48 -19.61
C ILE A 91 -1.40 9.96 -21.04
N ASN A 92 -2.35 9.62 -21.92
CA ASN A 92 -2.34 9.97 -23.33
C ASN A 92 -1.03 9.54 -24.04
N GLY A 93 -0.49 8.38 -23.65
CA GLY A 93 0.77 7.84 -24.20
C GLY A 93 2.06 8.47 -23.66
N LYS A 94 1.99 9.46 -22.75
CA LYS A 94 3.16 10.08 -22.13
C LYS A 94 3.30 9.60 -20.68
N ALA A 95 4.51 9.22 -20.28
CA ALA A 95 4.84 8.89 -18.90
C ALA A 95 4.89 10.15 -18.01
N TYR A 96 4.33 10.06 -16.82
CA TYR A 96 4.33 11.13 -15.82
C TYR A 96 5.02 10.67 -14.54
N LYS A 97 5.71 11.62 -13.89
CA LYS A 97 6.10 11.48 -12.49
C LYS A 97 5.01 12.12 -11.64
N PHE A 98 4.72 11.50 -10.50
CA PHE A 98 3.84 12.09 -9.49
C PHE A 98 4.67 12.78 -8.40
N ASN A 99 4.04 13.71 -7.71
CA ASN A 99 4.49 14.30 -6.47
C ASN A 99 4.01 13.42 -5.31
N PHE A 100 4.89 13.08 -4.38
CA PHE A 100 4.49 12.49 -3.09
C PHE A 100 4.09 13.63 -2.16
N ILE A 101 2.80 13.72 -1.84
CA ILE A 101 2.24 14.81 -1.03
C ILE A 101 2.41 14.51 0.46
N GLY A 102 2.26 13.25 0.83
CA GLY A 102 2.45 12.79 2.21
C GLY A 102 1.85 11.41 2.42
N LYS A 103 1.85 11.01 3.69
CA LYS A 103 1.24 9.76 4.15
C LYS A 103 0.38 9.96 5.38
N GLU A 104 -0.54 9.03 5.59
CA GLU A 104 -1.33 8.91 6.82
C GLU A 104 -1.39 7.44 7.22
N TYR A 105 -1.23 7.17 8.52
CA TYR A 105 -1.51 5.86 9.08
C TYR A 105 -2.91 5.87 9.68
N LYS A 106 -3.73 4.92 9.28
CA LYS A 106 -5.08 4.76 9.84
C LYS A 106 -5.39 3.28 9.95
N GLU A 107 -5.75 2.86 11.17
CA GLU A 107 -5.87 1.45 11.51
C GLU A 107 -4.59 0.72 11.12
N ASP A 108 -4.67 -0.35 10.32
CA ASP A 108 -3.52 -1.13 9.89
C ASP A 108 -3.03 -0.74 8.48
N ILE A 109 -3.46 0.41 7.95
CA ILE A 109 -3.21 0.84 6.58
C ILE A 109 -2.38 2.12 6.53
N THR A 110 -1.35 2.10 5.69
CA THR A 110 -0.63 3.28 5.21
C THR A 110 -1.32 3.81 3.97
N TYR A 111 -1.79 5.06 4.04
CA TYR A 111 -2.30 5.83 2.91
C TYR A 111 -1.19 6.70 2.37
N CYS A 112 -0.80 6.49 1.12
CA CYS A 112 0.14 7.35 0.40
C CYS A 112 -0.62 8.24 -0.58
N TYR A 113 -0.48 9.56 -0.41
CA TYR A 113 -1.13 10.56 -1.24
C TYR A 113 -0.16 11.06 -2.32
N LEU A 114 -0.52 10.82 -3.58
CA LEU A 114 0.28 11.23 -4.74
C LEU A 114 -0.56 12.07 -5.69
N GLU A 115 0.10 12.97 -6.42
CA GLU A 115 -0.56 13.84 -7.38
C GLU A 115 0.25 14.01 -8.66
N ILE A 116 -0.43 13.99 -9.82
CA ILE A 116 0.12 14.43 -11.10
C ILE A 116 -0.63 15.68 -11.52
N GLU A 117 0.06 16.81 -11.52
CA GLU A 117 -0.51 18.10 -11.90
C GLU A 117 -0.56 18.31 -13.42
N ASN A 118 -1.29 19.35 -13.84
CA ASN A 118 -1.38 19.82 -15.22
C ASN A 118 -2.00 18.80 -16.20
N ILE A 119 -2.93 17.98 -15.72
CA ILE A 119 -3.71 17.01 -16.51
C ILE A 119 -5.11 17.58 -16.78
N LYS A 120 -5.30 18.15 -17.97
CA LYS A 120 -6.57 18.75 -18.38
C LYS A 120 -7.58 17.70 -18.88
N ASP A 121 -7.12 16.73 -19.65
CA ASP A 121 -7.94 15.68 -20.25
C ASP A 121 -7.23 14.33 -20.27
N ILE A 122 -8.02 13.26 -20.23
CA ILE A 122 -7.53 11.88 -20.26
C ILE A 122 -8.29 11.14 -21.37
N LYS A 123 -7.60 10.84 -22.47
CA LYS A 123 -8.07 9.99 -23.58
C LYS A 123 -7.66 8.53 -23.38
N SER A 124 -6.52 8.34 -22.73
CA SER A 124 -6.07 7.02 -22.27
C SER A 124 -5.25 7.14 -21.00
N ILE A 125 -5.31 6.11 -20.19
CA ILE A 125 -4.41 5.93 -19.04
C ILE A 125 -3.88 4.51 -19.04
N LYS A 126 -2.59 4.36 -18.77
CA LYS A 126 -1.92 3.09 -18.48
C LYS A 126 -1.29 3.19 -17.11
N VAL A 127 -1.50 2.16 -16.29
CA VAL A 127 -0.94 2.05 -14.94
C VAL A 127 -0.18 0.74 -14.87
N VAL A 128 1.07 0.82 -14.43
CA VAL A 128 1.87 -0.34 -14.02
C VAL A 128 2.01 -0.26 -12.50
N ASN A 129 1.58 -1.29 -11.78
CA ASN A 129 1.66 -1.32 -10.32
C ASN A 129 2.28 -2.62 -9.83
N ARG A 130 3.53 -2.51 -9.38
CA ARG A 130 4.38 -3.61 -8.90
C ARG A 130 4.63 -3.54 -7.40
N LEU A 131 3.79 -2.82 -6.66
CA LEU A 131 3.96 -2.71 -5.22
C LEU A 131 4.00 -4.11 -4.59
N LEU A 132 5.08 -4.33 -3.85
CA LEU A 132 5.42 -5.47 -2.99
C LEU A 132 5.67 -6.80 -3.71
N PHE A 133 5.57 -6.87 -5.04
CA PHE A 133 5.83 -8.09 -5.82
C PHE A 133 7.25 -8.65 -5.66
N ASP A 134 8.19 -7.82 -5.21
CA ASP A 134 9.60 -8.14 -5.00
C ASP A 134 9.91 -8.75 -3.64
N ILE A 135 9.03 -8.58 -2.66
CA ILE A 135 9.21 -9.09 -1.29
C ILE A 135 8.11 -10.09 -0.87
N LEU A 136 6.97 -10.06 -1.57
CA LEU A 136 5.78 -10.85 -1.28
C LEU A 136 5.30 -11.55 -2.58
N PRO A 137 5.64 -12.83 -2.79
CA PRO A 137 5.30 -13.56 -4.01
C PRO A 137 3.80 -13.72 -4.26
N GLU A 138 3.00 -13.76 -3.18
CA GLU A 138 1.53 -13.92 -3.23
C GLU A 138 0.78 -12.58 -3.36
N GLN A 139 1.53 -11.46 -3.45
CA GLN A 139 0.97 -10.12 -3.49
C GLN A 139 0.09 -9.90 -4.73
N GLN A 140 -1.02 -9.19 -4.51
CA GLN A 140 -1.91 -8.71 -5.56
C GLN A 140 -2.16 -7.21 -5.40
N ASN A 141 -2.30 -6.50 -6.51
CA ASN A 141 -2.52 -5.06 -6.50
C ASN A 141 -3.84 -4.71 -7.19
N ILE A 142 -4.78 -4.15 -6.45
CA ILE A 142 -6.05 -3.67 -6.99
C ILE A 142 -5.87 -2.23 -7.44
N VAL A 143 -6.10 -1.96 -8.73
CA VAL A 143 -6.10 -0.59 -9.28
C VAL A 143 -7.52 -0.19 -9.64
N ARG A 144 -8.02 0.86 -9.01
CA ARG A 144 -9.34 1.45 -9.25
C ARG A 144 -9.17 2.77 -9.99
N LEU A 145 -9.75 2.86 -11.18
CA LEU A 145 -9.73 4.04 -12.03
C LEU A 145 -11.11 4.67 -12.06
N LYS A 146 -11.22 5.90 -11.55
CA LYS A 146 -12.43 6.74 -11.58
C LYS A 146 -12.17 7.96 -12.46
N LEU A 147 -12.43 7.83 -13.75
CA LEU A 147 -12.00 8.79 -14.79
C LEU A 147 -13.13 8.97 -15.81
N ASN A 148 -13.43 10.21 -16.19
CA ASN A 148 -14.44 10.54 -17.22
C ASN A 148 -15.73 9.72 -17.10
N ASP A 149 -16.33 9.73 -15.90
CA ASP A 149 -17.58 9.04 -15.57
C ASP A 149 -17.52 7.50 -15.66
N ARG A 150 -16.34 6.92 -15.88
CA ARG A 150 -16.11 5.47 -15.79
C ARG A 150 -15.44 5.12 -14.48
N ASN A 151 -15.93 4.04 -13.88
CA ASN A 151 -15.30 3.38 -12.75
C ASN A 151 -14.91 1.95 -13.16
N LYS A 152 -13.63 1.62 -13.11
CA LYS A 152 -13.09 0.30 -13.44
C LYS A 152 -12.09 -0.14 -12.40
N SER A 153 -12.18 -1.41 -11.99
CA SER A 153 -11.25 -2.05 -11.07
C SER A 153 -10.50 -3.15 -11.82
N PHE A 154 -9.18 -3.20 -11.62
CA PHE A 154 -8.30 -4.22 -12.18
C PHE A 154 -7.56 -4.91 -11.03
N LEU A 155 -7.43 -6.23 -11.12
CA LEU A 155 -6.55 -7.00 -10.26
C LEU A 155 -5.25 -7.26 -11.03
N LEU A 156 -4.13 -6.79 -10.48
CA LEU A 156 -2.81 -6.94 -11.06
C LEU A 156 -2.02 -7.96 -10.24
N ILE A 157 -1.31 -8.82 -10.95
CA ILE A 157 -0.46 -9.90 -10.42
C ILE A 157 0.92 -9.82 -11.08
N PRO A 158 1.96 -10.48 -10.56
CA PRO A 158 3.31 -10.40 -11.14
C PRO A 158 3.38 -10.71 -12.65
N GLU A 159 2.56 -11.63 -13.15
CA GLU A 159 2.50 -12.01 -14.56
C GLU A 159 1.73 -11.00 -15.44
N ASN A 160 0.90 -10.15 -14.83
CA ASN A 160 0.11 -9.13 -15.51
C ASN A 160 -0.04 -7.91 -14.59
N ASP A 161 1.00 -7.09 -14.58
CA ASP A 161 1.26 -6.00 -13.64
C ASP A 161 0.76 -4.64 -14.14
N GLU A 162 0.03 -4.63 -15.26
CA GLU A 162 -0.44 -3.42 -15.91
C GLU A 162 -1.93 -3.46 -16.28
N CYS A 163 -2.57 -2.29 -16.23
CA CYS A 163 -3.90 -2.07 -16.80
C CYS A 163 -3.92 -0.82 -17.68
N MET A 164 -4.87 -0.81 -18.61
CA MET A 164 -5.09 0.31 -19.51
C MET A 164 -6.59 0.57 -19.69
N LEU A 165 -6.96 1.85 -19.75
CA LEU A 165 -8.32 2.29 -20.07
C LEU A 165 -8.26 3.35 -21.17
N ASN A 166 -9.02 3.11 -22.24
CA ASN A 166 -9.16 4.02 -23.37
C ASN A 166 -10.57 4.62 -23.43
N PHE A 167 -10.65 5.90 -23.73
CA PHE A 167 -11.90 6.69 -23.81
C PHE A 167 -12.22 7.19 -25.22
N ASN A 168 -11.31 6.94 -26.18
CA ASN A 168 -11.57 7.17 -27.61
C ASN A 168 -12.61 6.18 -28.16
#